data_AF-A0A7R9Q1V3-F1
#
_entry.id   AF-A0A7R9Q1V3-F1
#
_cell.length_a   1.000
_cell.length_b   1.000
_cell.length_c   1.000
_cell.angle_alpha   90.00
_cell.angle_beta   90.00
_cell.angle_gamma   90.00
#
_symmetry.space_group_name_H-M   'P 1'
#
loop_
_entity.id
_entity.type
_entity.pdbx_description
1 polymer ?
#
loop_
_entity_poly.entity_id
_entity_poly.type
_entity_poly.pdbx_seq_one_letter_code
_entity_poly.pdbx_strand_id
1 'polypeptide(L)'
;MTTTNNKSEGRPPEAQALAVEPQVPINDRHNNAVDNEVVPQEDNTIRKKPKMNKKSQLLREKKEELERAAVIPAPKDASSYGEMGKPVVLTNISTEIQRKIDKGWESNAFNQYISDLISIERKLPDVRDP
;
A
#
# COMPACT_ATOMS: atom_id res chain seq x y z
N MET A 1 8.89 -29.07 -50.61
CA MET A 1 8.00 -28.09 -49.98
C MET A 1 8.19 -28.22 -48.48
N THR A 2 8.82 -27.23 -47.87
CA THR A 2 9.10 -27.22 -46.43
C THR A 2 8.97 -25.78 -45.97
N THR A 3 7.88 -25.48 -45.26
CA THR A 3 7.58 -24.16 -44.71
C THR A 3 7.97 -24.16 -43.24
N THR A 4 8.97 -23.36 -42.85
CA THR A 4 9.30 -23.07 -41.46
C THR A 4 8.82 -21.65 -41.14
N ASN A 5 7.76 -21.53 -40.35
CA ASN A 5 7.24 -20.25 -39.86
C ASN A 5 8.04 -19.81 -38.63
N ASN A 6 8.87 -18.78 -38.80
CA ASN A 6 9.48 -18.06 -37.69
C ASN A 6 8.48 -17.04 -37.15
N LYS A 7 8.07 -17.22 -35.89
CA LYS A 7 7.29 -16.27 -35.11
C LYS A 7 8.19 -15.10 -34.73
N SER A 8 8.15 -14.02 -35.48
CA SER A 8 8.84 -12.77 -35.15
C SER A 8 8.06 -12.03 -34.06
N GLU A 9 8.57 -12.08 -32.84
CA GLU A 9 8.14 -11.16 -31.77
C GLU A 9 8.56 -9.74 -32.17
N GLY A 10 7.57 -8.94 -32.54
CA GLY A 10 7.75 -7.54 -32.91
C GLY A 10 8.14 -6.71 -31.69
N ARG A 11 9.44 -6.45 -31.55
CA ARG A 11 9.96 -5.33 -30.76
C ARG A 11 9.49 -4.03 -31.44
N PRO A 12 8.79 -3.11 -30.76
CA PRO A 12 8.43 -1.84 -31.37
C PRO A 12 9.69 -0.99 -31.66
N PRO A 13 9.68 -0.19 -32.74
CA PRO A 13 10.86 0.52 -33.24
C PRO A 13 11.35 1.59 -32.26
N GLU A 14 12.67 1.67 -32.14
CA GLU A 14 13.44 2.63 -31.34
C GLU A 14 13.12 4.07 -31.77
N ALA A 15 12.31 4.78 -30.98
CA ALA A 15 12.00 6.18 -31.19
C ALA A 15 13.17 7.05 -30.73
N GLN A 16 13.74 7.80 -31.67
CA GLN A 16 14.84 8.74 -31.45
C GLN A 16 14.39 9.86 -30.51
N ALA A 17 15.14 10.04 -29.41
CA ALA A 17 14.87 11.03 -28.38
C ALA A 17 15.22 12.45 -28.86
N LEU A 18 14.22 13.33 -28.93
CA LEU A 18 14.39 14.78 -28.93
C LEU A 18 13.98 15.28 -27.53
N ALA A 19 14.96 15.56 -26.68
CA ALA A 19 14.76 16.01 -25.31
C ALA A 19 14.22 17.45 -25.27
N VAL A 20 13.02 17.62 -24.74
CA VAL A 20 12.50 18.90 -24.24
C VAL A 20 12.01 18.64 -22.82
N GLU A 21 12.76 19.11 -21.83
CA GLU A 21 12.40 19.01 -20.41
C GLU A 21 11.32 20.04 -20.06
N PRO A 22 10.17 19.64 -19.49
CA PRO A 22 9.24 20.59 -18.88
C PRO A 22 9.68 20.91 -17.44
N GLN A 23 9.98 22.18 -17.16
CA GLN A 23 10.22 22.68 -15.81
C GLN A 23 8.91 22.72 -15.01
N VAL A 24 8.91 22.10 -13.82
CA VAL A 24 7.81 22.16 -12.84
C VAL A 24 8.20 23.14 -11.73
N PRO A 25 7.41 24.17 -11.40
CA PRO A 25 7.74 25.08 -10.31
C PRO A 25 7.63 24.39 -8.94
N ILE A 26 8.67 24.59 -8.14
CA ILE A 26 8.84 24.10 -6.77
C ILE A 26 7.91 24.94 -5.87
N ASN A 27 6.88 24.32 -5.26
CA ASN A 27 6.08 24.98 -4.23
C ASN A 27 6.74 24.77 -2.86
N ASP A 28 7.11 25.90 -2.25
CA ASP A 28 7.77 26.00 -0.96
C ASP A 28 6.88 25.55 0.20
N ARG A 29 7.52 24.82 1.11
CA ARG A 29 6.96 24.23 2.33
C ARG A 29 6.65 25.33 3.35
N HIS A 30 5.37 25.51 3.70
CA HIS A 30 5.00 26.18 4.95
C HIS A 30 4.93 25.15 6.07
N ASN A 31 5.92 25.22 6.96
CA ASN A 31 6.00 24.47 8.20
C ASN A 31 4.81 24.84 9.09
N ASN A 32 3.93 23.88 9.34
CA ASN A 32 2.89 24.06 10.35
C ASN A 32 3.44 23.55 11.69
N ALA A 33 3.82 24.50 12.54
CA ALA A 33 4.04 24.27 13.96
C ALA A 33 2.77 23.66 14.55
N VAL A 34 2.90 22.49 15.17
CA VAL A 34 1.86 21.97 16.05
C VAL A 34 2.45 21.88 17.43
N ASP A 35 1.84 22.70 18.27
CA ASP A 35 2.11 23.00 19.65
C ASP A 35 2.27 21.74 20.52
N ASN A 36 3.27 21.79 21.40
CA ASN A 36 3.43 20.87 22.51
C ASN A 36 2.28 21.06 23.50
N GLU A 37 1.23 20.26 23.42
CA GLU A 37 0.25 20.15 24.51
C GLU A 37 0.82 19.33 25.67
N VAL A 38 0.96 20.03 26.80
CA VAL A 38 1.32 19.52 28.12
C VAL A 38 0.27 18.50 28.57
N VAL A 39 0.69 17.25 28.76
CA VAL A 39 -0.11 16.19 29.38
C VAL A 39 -0.14 16.42 30.91
N PRO A 40 -1.30 16.60 31.55
CA PRO A 40 -1.40 16.61 33.01
C PRO A 40 -1.15 15.20 33.56
N GLN A 41 -0.19 15.07 34.48
CA GLN A 41 0.03 13.86 35.24
C GLN A 41 -1.07 13.71 36.29
N GLU A 42 -1.89 12.66 36.18
CA GLU A 42 -2.90 12.34 37.19
C GLU A 42 -2.32 11.47 38.30
N ASP A 43 -2.45 11.97 39.54
CA ASP A 43 -1.97 11.37 40.78
C ASP A 43 -2.48 9.94 40.99
N ASN A 44 -1.53 9.01 41.10
CA ASN A 44 -1.78 7.59 41.27
C ASN A 44 -2.07 7.27 42.76
N THR A 45 -3.27 7.61 43.25
CA THR A 45 -3.71 7.18 44.58
C THR A 45 -4.13 5.71 44.53
N ILE A 46 -3.31 4.83 45.12
CA ILE A 46 -3.51 3.37 45.19
C ILE A 46 -4.84 3.05 45.91
N ARG A 47 -5.91 2.85 45.15
CA ARG A 47 -7.16 2.26 45.66
C ARG A 47 -6.92 0.77 45.93
N LYS A 48 -6.78 0.39 47.21
CA LYS A 48 -6.73 -1.03 47.63
C LYS A 48 -8.00 -1.73 47.14
N LYS A 49 -7.88 -2.69 46.21
CA LYS A 49 -9.03 -3.45 45.69
C LYS A 49 -9.59 -4.37 46.79
N PRO A 50 -10.92 -4.43 46.99
CA PRO A 50 -11.53 -5.36 47.93
C PRO A 50 -11.27 -6.81 47.49
N LYS A 51 -11.04 -7.71 48.45
CA LYS A 51 -10.84 -9.15 48.21
C LYS A 51 -12.12 -9.75 47.62
N MET A 52 -12.12 -9.96 46.30
CA MET A 52 -13.23 -10.57 45.59
C MET A 52 -13.20 -12.10 45.72
N ASN A 53 -14.38 -12.72 45.74
CA ASN A 53 -14.52 -14.18 45.75
C ASN A 53 -14.01 -14.79 44.44
N LYS A 54 -13.39 -15.98 44.48
CA LYS A 54 -12.81 -16.67 43.30
C LYS A 54 -13.78 -16.75 42.10
N LYS A 55 -15.08 -16.88 42.37
CA LYS A 55 -16.14 -16.94 41.34
C LYS A 55 -16.32 -15.63 40.58
N SER A 56 -16.20 -14.48 41.25
CA SER A 56 -16.32 -13.17 40.59
C SER A 56 -15.03 -12.80 39.84
N GLN A 57 -13.89 -13.31 40.29
CA GLN A 57 -12.63 -13.19 39.57
C GLN A 57 -12.68 -13.95 38.23
N LEU A 58 -13.13 -15.20 38.25
CA LEU A 58 -13.31 -16.00 37.04
C LEU A 58 -14.29 -15.36 36.04
N LEU A 59 -15.40 -14.79 36.54
CA LEU A 59 -16.39 -14.14 35.68
C LEU A 59 -15.83 -12.87 35.01
N ARG A 60 -14.99 -12.14 35.73
CA ARG A 60 -14.33 -10.94 35.22
C ARG A 60 -13.25 -11.30 34.20
N GLU A 61 -12.44 -12.31 34.47
CA GLU A 61 -11.43 -12.83 33.52
C GLU A 61 -12.11 -13.32 32.23
N LYS A 62 -13.22 -14.06 32.35
CA LYS A 62 -14.03 -14.51 31.20
C LYS A 62 -14.67 -13.35 30.43
N LYS A 63 -15.09 -12.29 31.12
CA LYS A 63 -15.66 -11.08 30.50
C LYS A 63 -14.58 -10.26 29.79
N GLU A 64 -13.41 -10.10 30.39
CA GLU A 64 -12.25 -9.41 29.80
C GLU A 64 -11.70 -10.20 28.59
N GLU A 65 -11.70 -11.53 28.63
CA GLU A 65 -11.36 -12.40 27.49
C GLU A 65 -12.36 -12.25 26.35
N LEU A 66 -13.66 -12.23 26.65
CA LEU A 66 -14.72 -12.01 25.67
C LEU A 66 -14.64 -10.60 25.06
N GLU A 67 -14.33 -9.57 25.85
CA GLU A 67 -14.15 -8.19 25.38
C GLU A 67 -12.92 -8.06 24.48
N ARG A 68 -11.81 -8.73 24.79
CA ARG A 68 -10.63 -8.81 23.91
C ARG A 68 -10.93 -9.55 22.61
N ALA A 69 -11.74 -10.60 22.68
CA ALA A 69 -12.18 -11.36 21.50
C ALA A 69 -13.24 -10.62 20.66
N ALA A 70 -13.93 -9.63 21.25
CA ALA A 70 -14.93 -8.81 20.58
C ALA A 70 -14.33 -7.58 19.86
N VAL A 71 -13.03 -7.31 20.03
CA VAL A 71 -12.32 -6.33 19.20
C VAL A 71 -12.10 -6.95 17.82
N ILE A 72 -12.90 -6.51 16.85
CA ILE A 72 -12.67 -6.81 15.44
C ILE A 72 -11.27 -6.29 15.11
N PRO A 73 -10.30 -7.15 14.73
CA PRO A 73 -8.99 -6.67 14.34
C PRO A 73 -9.16 -5.70 13.17
N ALA A 74 -8.41 -4.59 13.20
CA ALA A 74 -8.35 -3.71 12.04
C ALA A 74 -8.10 -4.57 10.80
N PRO A 75 -8.84 -4.33 9.68
CA PRO A 75 -8.64 -5.09 8.47
C PRO A 75 -7.15 -5.10 8.16
N LYS A 76 -6.51 -6.27 8.19
CA LYS A 76 -5.12 -6.41 7.76
C LYS A 76 -5.10 -5.87 6.35
N ASP A 77 -4.37 -4.75 6.19
CA ASP A 77 -4.42 -3.89 5.01
C ASP A 77 -4.62 -4.73 3.75
N ALA A 78 -5.72 -4.49 3.05
CA ALA A 78 -5.93 -5.04 1.74
C ALA A 78 -4.68 -4.72 0.94
N SER A 79 -3.85 -5.74 0.67
CA SER A 79 -2.52 -5.58 0.11
C SER A 79 -2.59 -4.64 -1.08
N SER A 80 -2.13 -3.40 -0.90
CA SER A 80 -2.18 -2.39 -1.95
C SER A 80 -1.40 -2.91 -3.16
N TYR A 81 -1.90 -2.64 -4.36
CA TYR A 81 -1.25 -3.09 -5.58
C TYR A 81 0.20 -2.56 -5.61
N GLY A 82 1.18 -3.45 -5.77
CA GLY A 82 2.59 -3.06 -5.87
C GLY A 82 3.29 -2.70 -4.56
N GLU A 83 2.65 -2.92 -3.40
CA GLU A 83 3.23 -2.64 -2.08
C GLU A 83 4.52 -3.47 -1.87
N MET A 84 5.53 -2.86 -1.23
CA MET A 84 6.85 -3.47 -1.04
C MET A 84 7.54 -3.91 -2.33
N GLY A 85 7.15 -3.34 -3.48
CA GLY A 85 7.74 -3.69 -4.78
C GLY A 85 7.27 -5.04 -5.34
N LYS A 86 6.21 -5.63 -4.80
CA LYS A 86 5.65 -6.89 -5.33
C LYS A 86 5.09 -6.68 -6.74
N PRO A 87 5.23 -7.66 -7.65
CA PRO A 87 4.65 -7.55 -8.98
C PRO A 87 3.12 -7.55 -8.91
N VAL A 88 2.49 -6.77 -9.78
CA VAL A 88 1.03 -6.77 -9.98
C VAL A 88 0.73 -7.60 -11.22
N VAL A 89 0.07 -8.75 -11.04
CA VAL A 89 -0.27 -9.68 -12.12
C VAL A 89 -1.78 -9.66 -12.32
N LEU A 90 -2.21 -9.36 -13.54
CA LEU A 90 -3.62 -9.35 -13.91
C LEU A 90 -4.03 -10.72 -14.44
N THR A 91 -5.05 -11.32 -13.83
CA THR A 91 -5.65 -12.59 -14.27
C THR A 91 -7.11 -12.35 -14.67
N ASN A 92 -7.59 -13.02 -15.72
CA ASN A 92 -8.98 -12.92 -16.19
C ASN A 92 -9.42 -11.49 -16.52
N ILE A 93 -8.66 -10.82 -17.38
CA ILE A 93 -8.94 -9.45 -17.82
C ILE A 93 -10.10 -9.41 -18.82
N SER A 94 -10.93 -8.37 -18.71
CA SER A 94 -11.98 -8.08 -19.69
C SER A 94 -11.38 -7.37 -20.91
N THR A 95 -12.10 -7.41 -22.03
CA THR A 95 -11.71 -6.75 -23.29
C THR A 95 -11.49 -5.25 -23.12
N GLU A 96 -12.26 -4.60 -22.23
CA GLU A 96 -12.09 -3.18 -21.95
C GLU A 96 -10.76 -2.88 -21.25
N ILE A 97 -10.37 -3.71 -20.28
CA ILE A 97 -9.10 -3.58 -19.57
C ILE A 97 -7.94 -3.84 -20.53
N GLN A 98 -8.04 -4.86 -21.39
CA GLN A 98 -7.02 -5.13 -22.42
C GLN A 98 -6.79 -3.89 -23.30
N ARG A 99 -7.86 -3.22 -23.75
CA ARG A 99 -7.72 -1.99 -24.55
C ARG A 99 -6.99 -0.87 -23.81
N LYS A 100 -7.19 -0.74 -22.48
CA LYS A 100 -6.46 0.26 -21.66
C LYS A 100 -4.98 -0.09 -21.55
N ILE A 101 -4.67 -1.38 -21.39
CA ILE A 101 -3.30 -1.88 -21.39
C ILE A 101 -2.62 -1.56 -22.72
N ASP A 102 -3.24 -1.95 -23.84
CA ASP A 102 -2.68 -1.76 -25.19
C ASP A 102 -2.43 -0.27 -25.49
N LYS A 103 -3.40 0.60 -25.15
CA LYS A 103 -3.24 2.04 -25.28
C LYS A 103 -2.06 2.58 -24.47
N GLY A 104 -1.92 2.14 -23.22
CA GLY A 104 -0.82 2.56 -22.35
C GLY A 104 0.55 2.15 -22.88
N TRP A 105 0.64 0.96 -23.50
CA TRP A 105 1.84 0.50 -24.17
C TRP A 105 2.17 1.32 -25.42
N GLU A 106 1.18 1.63 -26.24
CA GLU A 106 1.38 2.45 -27.46
C GLU A 106 1.85 3.87 -27.11
N SER A 107 1.30 4.48 -26.06
CA SER A 107 1.63 5.88 -25.71
C SER A 107 2.90 6.02 -24.89
N ASN A 108 3.19 5.09 -23.97
CA ASN A 108 4.26 5.25 -22.99
C ASN A 108 5.32 4.15 -23.01
N ALA A 109 5.14 3.09 -23.82
CA ALA A 109 6.01 1.91 -23.82
C ALA A 109 6.12 1.18 -22.47
N PHE A 110 5.11 1.35 -21.59
CA PHE A 110 4.95 0.58 -20.36
C PHE A 110 3.47 0.37 -20.03
N ASN A 111 3.18 -0.53 -19.08
CA ASN A 111 1.80 -0.79 -18.65
C ASN A 111 1.28 0.32 -17.73
N GLN A 112 0.74 1.37 -18.34
CA GLN A 112 0.13 2.49 -17.62
C GLN A 112 -1.04 2.05 -16.74
N TYR A 113 -1.89 1.14 -17.22
CA TYR A 113 -3.04 0.68 -16.45
C TYR A 113 -2.63 0.08 -15.10
N ILE A 114 -1.53 -0.68 -15.05
CA ILE A 114 -0.99 -1.19 -13.78
C ILE A 114 -0.43 -0.05 -12.93
N SER A 115 0.28 0.91 -13.54
CA SER A 115 0.79 2.09 -12.81
C SER A 115 -0.33 2.88 -12.14
N ASP A 116 -1.48 3.04 -12.81
CA ASP A 116 -2.63 3.76 -12.28
C ASP A 116 -3.31 3.05 -11.10
N LEU A 117 -3.14 1.72 -10.99
CA LEU A 117 -3.63 0.93 -9.84
C LEU A 117 -2.70 1.02 -8.63
N ILE A 118 -1.43 1.32 -8.85
CA ILE A 118 -0.40 1.37 -7.81
C ILE A 118 -0.45 2.74 -7.12
N SER A 119 -0.42 2.74 -5.79
CA SER A 119 -0.35 3.98 -5.01
C SER A 119 0.92 4.77 -5.33
N ILE A 120 0.79 6.10 -5.42
CA ILE A 120 1.92 7.02 -5.60
C ILE A 120 2.89 6.94 -4.41
N GLU A 121 2.36 6.73 -3.20
CA GLU A 121 3.14 6.67 -1.95
C GLU A 121 3.49 5.23 -1.51
N ARG A 122 3.59 4.29 -2.45
CA ARG A 122 3.88 2.88 -2.12
C ARG A 122 5.23 2.76 -1.40
N LYS A 123 5.29 1.89 -0.40
CA LYS A 123 6.55 1.61 0.29
C LYS A 123 7.40 0.63 -0.51
N LEU A 124 8.71 0.80 -0.44
CA LEU A 124 9.70 -0.07 -1.04
C LEU A 124 10.64 -0.64 0.04
N PRO A 125 11.14 -1.87 -0.14
CA PRO A 125 12.21 -2.39 0.70
C PRO A 125 13.49 -1.59 0.45
N ASP A 126 14.26 -1.36 1.51
CA ASP A 126 15.60 -0.81 1.38
C ASP A 126 16.52 -1.88 0.78
N VAL A 127 17.18 -1.55 -0.32
CA VAL A 127 18.09 -2.45 -1.06
C VAL A 127 19.55 -2.02 -0.94
N ARG A 128 19.84 -1.02 -0.10
CA ARG A 128 21.20 -0.51 0.10
C ARG A 128 22.03 -1.48 0.93
N ASP A 129 23.31 -1.57 0.60
CA ASP A 129 24.29 -2.30 1.41
C ASP A 129 24.43 -1.63 2.80
N PRO A 130 24.72 -2.42 3.85
CA PRO A 130 24.85 -1.93 5.22
C PRO A 130 26.05 -0.99 5.45
#